data_AF-A0A1P8VIF9-F1
#
_entry.id   AF-A0A1P8VIF9-F1
#
_cell.length_a   1.000
_cell.length_b   1.000
_cell.length_c   1.000
_cell.angle_alpha   90.00
_cell.angle_beta   90.00
_cell.angle_gamma   90.00
#
_symmetry.space_group_name_H-M   'P 1'
#
loop_
_entity.id
_entity.type
_entity.pdbx_description
1 polymer ?
#
loop_
_entity_poly.entity_id
_entity_poly.type
_entity_poly.pdbx_seq_one_letter_code
_entity_poly.pdbx_strand_id
1 'polypeptide(L)'
;GMVPTIPAARQLVNHRHVLINEDMVDIPSYNCKSGDIITIKNREKRRLIIEKDIAPFHKPAIPNHLTFDSAEFRGSVNQMIDREWIDLEINELLVVEYYSRQV
;
A
#
# COMPACT_ATOMS: atom_id res chain seq x y z
N GLY A 1 -4.24 -1.74 -5.30
CA GLY A 1 -3.94 -3.19 -5.34
C GLY A 1 -4.96 -3.99 -4.56
N MET A 2 -5.00 -3.81 -3.24
CA MET A 2 -5.93 -4.50 -2.32
C MET A 2 -7.24 -3.74 -2.03
N VAL A 3 -7.31 -2.44 -2.32
CA VAL A 3 -8.50 -1.61 -2.12
C VAL A 3 -8.53 -0.54 -3.20
N PRO A 4 -9.70 0.03 -3.53
CA PRO A 4 -9.84 0.96 -4.66
C PRO A 4 -9.24 2.36 -4.40
N THR A 5 -9.19 2.82 -3.16
CA THR A 5 -8.77 4.20 -2.84
C THR A 5 -7.79 4.28 -1.66
N ILE A 6 -6.96 5.33 -1.64
CA ILE A 6 -6.02 5.60 -0.53
C ILE A 6 -6.76 5.80 0.81
N PRO A 7 -7.88 6.56 0.89
CA PRO A 7 -8.65 6.66 2.14
C PRO A 7 -9.18 5.32 2.65
N ALA A 8 -9.66 4.45 1.75
CA ALA A 8 -10.11 3.10 2.13
C ALA A 8 -8.94 2.25 2.67
N ALA A 9 -7.74 2.38 2.10
CA ALA A 9 -6.54 1.73 2.63
C ALA A 9 -6.22 2.17 4.06
N ARG A 10 -6.27 3.48 4.32
CA ARG A 10 -6.05 4.04 5.68
C ARG A 10 -7.10 3.54 6.67
N GLN A 11 -8.36 3.43 6.25
CA GLN A 11 -9.42 2.85 7.07
C GLN A 11 -9.10 1.40 7.43
N LEU A 12 -8.70 0.59 6.45
CA LEU A 12 -8.37 -0.81 6.65
C LEU A 12 -7.21 -0.99 7.66
N VAL A 13 -6.17 -0.15 7.56
CA VAL A 13 -5.06 -0.13 8.52
C VAL A 13 -5.54 0.27 9.92
N ASN A 14 -6.20 1.43 10.06
CA ASN A 14 -6.70 1.93 11.36
C ASN A 14 -7.63 0.94 12.08
N HIS A 15 -8.43 0.18 11.31
CA HIS A 15 -9.34 -0.82 11.88
C HIS A 15 -8.68 -2.18 12.16
N ARG A 16 -7.34 -2.27 12.17
CA ARG A 16 -6.58 -3.49 12.53
C ARG A 16 -6.90 -4.67 11.62
N HIS A 17 -7.00 -4.40 10.31
CA HIS A 17 -7.21 -5.44 9.31
C HIS A 17 -5.93 -5.85 8.59
N VAL A 18 -4.86 -5.08 8.71
CA VAL A 18 -3.54 -5.39 8.15
C VAL A 18 -2.66 -6.08 9.18
N LEU A 19 -1.90 -7.07 8.70
CA LEU A 19 -0.80 -7.71 9.40
C LEU A 19 0.48 -7.48 8.60
N ILE A 20 1.56 -7.11 9.27
CA ILE A 20 2.91 -7.01 8.69
C ILE A 20 3.77 -8.05 9.40
N ASN A 21 4.33 -9.01 8.66
CA ASN A 21 5.10 -10.12 9.22
C ASN A 21 4.34 -10.85 10.34
N GLU A 22 3.04 -11.08 10.14
CA GLU A 22 2.09 -11.68 11.11
C GLU A 22 1.70 -10.79 12.30
N ASP A 23 2.42 -9.69 12.54
CA ASP A 23 2.10 -8.73 13.60
C ASP A 23 1.03 -7.73 13.16
N MET A 24 0.14 -7.38 14.09
CA MET A 24 -0.94 -6.42 13.83
C MET A 24 -0.42 -4.99 13.81
N VAL A 25 -0.67 -4.28 12.72
CA VAL A 25 -0.27 -2.87 12.55
C VAL A 25 -1.51 -2.03 12.27
N ASP A 26 -1.71 -0.98 13.08
CA ASP A 26 -2.81 -0.02 12.97
C ASP A 26 -2.34 1.42 12.68
N ILE A 27 -1.09 1.58 12.24
CA ILE A 27 -0.47 2.88 11.92
C ILE A 27 -0.36 3.04 10.39
N PRO A 28 -1.16 3.89 9.74
CA PRO A 28 -1.10 4.09 8.28
C PRO A 28 0.21 4.73 7.80
N SER A 29 0.96 5.36 8.70
CA SER A 29 2.28 5.95 8.42
C SER A 29 3.43 4.98 8.72
N TYR A 30 3.15 3.68 8.90
CA TYR A 30 4.19 2.68 9.11
C TYR A 30 5.12 2.62 7.89
N ASN A 31 6.42 2.81 8.11
CA ASN A 31 7.41 2.74 7.06
C ASN A 31 7.82 1.28 6.82
N CYS A 32 7.28 0.68 5.75
CA CYS A 32 7.58 -0.70 5.37
C CYS A 32 9.04 -0.83 4.92
N LYS A 33 9.68 -1.92 5.30
CA LYS A 33 11.05 -2.26 4.92
C LYS A 33 11.06 -3.28 3.78
N SER A 34 12.18 -3.36 3.07
CA SER A 34 12.41 -4.43 2.11
C SER A 34 12.38 -5.79 2.82
N GLY A 35 11.65 -6.74 2.25
CA GLY A 35 11.38 -8.06 2.82
C GLY A 35 10.06 -8.16 3.61
N ASP A 36 9.40 -7.04 3.93
CA ASP A 36 8.15 -7.09 4.68
C ASP A 36 7.03 -7.78 3.91
N ILE A 37 6.31 -8.66 4.61
CA ILE A 37 5.15 -9.39 4.10
C ILE A 37 3.89 -8.77 4.69
N ILE A 38 3.01 -8.30 3.81
CA ILE A 38 1.76 -7.63 4.17
C ILE A 38 0.60 -8.58 3.88
N THR A 39 -0.20 -8.89 4.88
CA THR A 39 -1.38 -9.78 4.75
C THR A 39 -2.61 -9.16 5.39
N ILE A 40 -3.78 -9.70 5.04
CA ILE A 40 -5.06 -9.25 5.60
C ILE A 40 -5.52 -10.27 6.65
N LYS A 41 -5.92 -9.78 7.82
CA LYS A 41 -6.38 -10.64 8.91
C LYS A 41 -7.56 -11.51 8.47
N ASN A 42 -7.40 -12.82 8.61
CA ASN A 42 -8.29 -13.83 8.07
C ASN A 42 -9.67 -13.82 8.77
N ARG A 43 -10.62 -13.10 8.20
CA ARG A 43 -12.06 -13.24 8.45
C ARG A 43 -12.72 -13.33 7.09
N GLU A 44 -13.26 -14.49 6.73
CA GLU A 44 -13.90 -14.74 5.42
C GLU A 44 -14.86 -13.63 5.00
N LYS A 45 -15.69 -13.13 5.94
CA LYS A 45 -16.61 -11.99 5.69
C LYS A 45 -15.91 -10.73 5.21
N ARG A 46 -14.69 -10.44 5.69
CA ARG A 46 -13.90 -9.26 5.29
C ARG A 46 -13.22 -9.48 3.95
N ARG A 47 -12.71 -10.70 3.71
CA ARG A 47 -12.12 -11.07 2.42
C ARG A 47 -13.13 -10.90 1.29
N LEU A 48 -14.38 -11.34 1.51
CA LEU A 48 -15.49 -11.17 0.55
C LEU A 48 -15.82 -9.71 0.23
N ILE A 49 -15.79 -8.82 1.24
CA ILE A 49 -16.01 -7.37 1.01
C ILE A 49 -14.90 -6.80 0.15
N ILE A 50 -13.65 -7.12 0.49
CA ILE A 50 -12.47 -6.64 -0.23
C ILE A 50 -12.46 -7.20 -1.67
N GLU A 51 -12.74 -8.48 -1.87
CA GLU A 51 -12.88 -9.10 -3.20
C GLU A 51 -13.95 -8.40 -4.03
N LYS A 52 -15.13 -8.13 -3.45
CA LYS A 52 -16.23 -7.42 -4.11
C LYS A 52 -15.85 -5.98 -4.47
N ASP A 53 -15.13 -5.30 -3.59
CA ASP A 53 -14.71 -3.91 -3.80
C ASP A 53 -13.56 -3.79 -4.81
N ILE A 54 -12.76 -4.84 -5.03
CA ILE A 54 -11.68 -4.87 -6.02
C ILE A 54 -12.18 -5.29 -7.40
N ALA A 55 -13.14 -6.23 -7.48
CA ALA A 55 -13.62 -6.82 -8.74
C ALA A 55 -14.02 -5.80 -9.83
N PRO A 56 -14.68 -4.66 -9.53
CA PRO A 56 -15.07 -3.69 -10.56
C PRO A 56 -13.95 -2.73 -10.98
N PHE A 57 -12.81 -2.69 -10.28
CA PHE A 57 -11.75 -1.74 -10.57
C PHE A 57 -10.64 -2.38 -11.41
N HIS A 58 -10.26 -1.68 -12.48
CA HIS A 58 -9.07 -2.02 -13.25
C HIS A 58 -7.86 -1.94 -12.32
N LYS A 59 -7.23 -3.07 -12.02
CA LYS A 59 -6.04 -3.09 -11.16
C LYS A 59 -4.93 -2.32 -11.89
N PRO A 60 -4.40 -1.22 -11.32
CA PRO A 60 -3.19 -0.62 -11.87
C PRO A 60 -2.08 -1.67 -11.85
N ALA A 61 -1.16 -1.58 -12.81
CA ALA A 61 -0.02 -2.47 -12.89
C ALA A 61 0.73 -2.43 -11.55
N ILE A 62 1.06 -3.60 -11.01
CA ILE A 62 1.83 -3.69 -9.77
C ILE A 62 3.27 -3.25 -10.10
N PRO A 63 3.81 -2.25 -9.40
CA PRO A 63 5.19 -1.81 -9.62
C PRO A 63 6.21 -2.91 -9.33
N ASN A 64 7.37 -2.86 -9.99
CA ASN A 64 8.42 -3.90 -9.88
C ASN A 64 8.95 -4.13 -8.45
N HIS A 65 8.91 -3.12 -7.59
CA HIS A 65 9.37 -3.21 -6.21
C HIS A 65 8.37 -3.92 -5.27
N LEU A 66 7.18 -4.25 -5.75
CA LEU A 66 6.14 -4.94 -4.99
C LEU A 66 5.77 -6.25 -5.69
N THR A 67 5.42 -7.25 -4.89
CA THR A 67 4.65 -8.40 -5.39
C THR A 67 3.31 -8.46 -4.69
N PHE A 68 2.31 -8.98 -5.40
CA PHE A 68 0.99 -9.20 -4.84
C PHE A 68 0.40 -10.50 -5.37
N ASP A 69 0.08 -11.39 -4.45
CA ASP A 69 -0.68 -12.60 -4.69
C ASP A 69 -2.17 -12.34 -4.37
N SER A 70 -3.00 -12.41 -5.40
CA SER A 70 -4.44 -12.19 -5.28
C SER A 70 -5.20 -13.36 -4.66
N ALA A 71 -4.66 -14.58 -4.68
CA ALA A 71 -5.32 -15.74 -4.09
C ALA A 71 -5.24 -15.70 -2.56
N GLU A 72 -4.04 -15.43 -2.05
CA GLU A 72 -3.76 -15.39 -0.61
C GLU A 72 -3.93 -13.99 0.00
N PHE A 73 -4.25 -12.97 -0.81
CA PHE A 73 -4.27 -11.56 -0.36
C PHE A 73 -2.98 -11.16 0.35
N ARG A 74 -1.85 -11.56 -0.24
CA ARG A 74 -0.52 -11.39 0.31
C ARG A 74 0.29 -10.48 -0.58
N GLY A 75 0.79 -9.38 -0.03
CA GLY A 75 1.76 -8.50 -0.67
C GLY A 75 3.14 -8.69 -0.06
N SER A 76 4.19 -8.39 -0.81
CA SER A 76 5.52 -8.20 -0.23
C SER A 76 6.28 -7.05 -0.88
N VAL A 77 7.15 -6.43 -0.09
CA VAL A 77 8.03 -5.35 -0.50
C VAL A 77 9.38 -5.96 -0.88
N ASN A 78 9.72 -5.97 -2.16
CA ASN A 78 10.96 -6.60 -2.63
C ASN A 78 12.18 -5.72 -2.35
N GLN A 79 12.05 -4.42 -2.61
CA GLN A 79 13.14 -3.45 -2.56
C GLN A 79 12.63 -2.04 -2.34
N MET A 80 13.55 -1.11 -2.05
CA MET A 80 13.23 0.31 -1.98
C MET A 80 12.88 0.85 -3.37
N ILE A 81 12.00 1.85 -3.41
CA ILE A 81 11.51 2.41 -4.66
C ILE A 81 12.53 3.37 -5.27
N ASP A 82 12.77 3.23 -6.58
CA ASP A 82 13.52 4.20 -7.38
C ASP A 82 12.59 5.28 -7.96
N ARG A 83 13.16 6.46 -8.23
CA ARG A 83 12.38 7.62 -8.69
C ARG A 83 11.70 7.36 -10.03
N GLU A 84 12.31 6.57 -10.91
CA GLU A 84 11.76 6.27 -12.23
C GLU A 84 10.50 5.38 -12.18
N TRP A 85 10.23 4.71 -11.06
CA TRP A 85 9.05 3.83 -10.92
C TRP A 85 7.80 4.57 -10.43
N ILE A 86 7.92 5.85 -10.10
CA ILE A 86 6.81 6.67 -9.65
C ILE A 86 6.12 7.29 -10.87
N ASP A 87 4.92 6.80 -11.17
CA ASP A 87 4.05 7.30 -12.25
C ASP A 87 3.30 8.58 -11.86
N LEU A 88 4.01 9.51 -11.21
CA LEU A 88 3.51 10.82 -10.84
C LEU A 88 4.38 11.88 -11.50
N GLU A 89 3.77 12.65 -12.40
CA GLU A 89 4.41 13.79 -13.04
C GLU A 89 4.50 14.95 -12.03
N ILE A 90 5.61 14.99 -11.29
CA ILE A 90 5.90 16.01 -10.28
C ILE A 90 7.36 16.45 -10.34
N ASN A 91 7.58 17.76 -10.21
CA ASN A 91 8.90 18.35 -10.07
C ASN A 91 9.22 18.58 -8.58
N GLU A 92 10.04 17.69 -8.02
CA GLU A 92 10.44 17.71 -6.60
C GLU A 92 11.27 18.96 -6.24
N LEU A 93 11.99 19.54 -7.20
CA LEU A 93 12.80 20.74 -6.95
C LEU A 93 11.95 21.93 -6.52
N LEU A 94 10.71 22.04 -7.02
CA LEU A 94 9.78 23.09 -6.59
C LEU A 94 9.38 22.93 -5.12
N VAL A 95 9.27 21.69 -4.64
CA VAL A 95 8.97 21.39 -3.24
C VAL A 95 10.17 21.78 -2.37
N VAL A 96 11.39 21.44 -2.79
CA VAL A 96 12.62 21.83 -2.09
C VAL A 96 12.77 23.36 -2.03
N GLU A 97 12.54 24.06 -3.15
CA GLU A 97 12.61 25.52 -3.19
C GLU A 97 11.60 26.15 -2.22
N TYR A 98 10.37 25.65 -2.19
CA TYR A 98 9.33 26.13 -1.27
C TYR A 98 9.76 26.04 0.20
N TYR A 99 10.29 24.89 0.63
CA TYR A 99 10.71 24.68 2.01
C TYR A 99 12.04 25.37 2.37
N SER A 100 12.89 25.68 1.39
CA SER A 100 14.15 26.40 1.66
C SER A 100 13.95 27.81 2.25
N ARG A 101 12.76 28.39 2.06
CA ARG A 101 12.37 29.70 2.61
C ARG A 101 11.78 29.63 4.03
N GLN A 102 11.54 28.42 4.55
CA GLN A 102 10.98 28.19 5.90
C GLN A 102 12.06 27.95 6.96
N VAL A 103 13.34 27.96 6.55
CA VAL A 103 14.53 27.96 7.41
C VAL A 103 15.06 29.39 7.51
#